data_AF-A0A382ZPR0-F1
#
_entry.id   AF-A0A382ZPR0-F1
#
_cell.length_a   1.000
_cell.length_b   1.000
_cell.length_c   1.000
_cell.angle_alpha   90.00
_cell.angle_beta   90.00
_cell.angle_gamma   90.00
#
_symmetry.space_group_name_H-M   'P 1'
#
loop_
_entity.id
_entity.type
_entity.pdbx_description
1 polymer ?
#
loop_
_entity_poly.entity_id
_entity_poly.type
_entity_poly.pdbx_seq_one_letter_code
_entity_poly.pdbx_strand_id
1 'polypeptide(L)'
;VTVGILIDDMDSNNGPLCIMAGSHKGPIFDHHADGAFCGALDLNANKLDFSQAVPLMGQAGDMLIFHSRCVHGSTGNQSNRQRRLLIWEMTAADAWPLAGLRDGYDEFQRWVIRGEGGLVPRIRDVPVRMPYPLAVHGGSIYENQRGMHKKYFEHNVAAVN
;
A
#
# COMPACT_ATOMS: atom_id res chain seq x y z
N VAL A 1 3.27 -9.86 1.05
CA VAL A 1 1.89 -9.92 1.56
C VAL A 1 1.78 -8.85 2.61
N THR A 2 0.69 -8.11 2.57
CA THR A 2 0.39 -7.05 3.52
C THR A 2 -0.45 -7.66 4.63
N VAL A 3 -0.06 -7.41 5.88
CA VAL A 3 -0.80 -7.79 7.08
C VAL A 3 -1.17 -6.53 7.83
N GLY A 4 -2.47 -6.23 7.87
CA GLY A 4 -3.04 -5.12 8.63
C GLY A 4 -3.66 -5.62 9.92
N ILE A 5 -3.24 -5.10 11.07
CA ILE A 5 -3.89 -5.32 12.36
C ILE A 5 -4.74 -4.08 12.68
N LEU A 6 -6.03 -4.32 12.91
CA LEU A 6 -6.99 -3.29 13.29
C LEU A 6 -6.76 -2.90 14.74
N ILE A 7 -6.35 -1.65 14.98
CA ILE A 7 -6.19 -1.13 16.35
C ILE A 7 -7.52 -0.56 16.86
N ASP A 8 -8.32 0.00 15.96
CA ASP A 8 -9.68 0.46 16.22
C ASP A 8 -10.66 -0.31 15.33
N ASP A 9 -11.94 -0.37 15.72
CA ASP A 9 -13.01 -0.88 14.86
C ASP A 9 -13.01 -0.14 13.53
N MET A 10 -13.20 -0.86 12.42
CA MET A 10 -13.23 -0.32 11.07
C MET A 10 -14.53 -0.73 10.38
N ASP A 11 -15.35 0.26 10.06
CA ASP A 11 -16.62 0.09 9.36
C ASP A 11 -16.74 1.07 8.20
N SER A 12 -17.88 1.07 7.51
CA SER A 12 -18.11 1.91 6.34
C SER A 12 -17.98 3.41 6.59
N ASN A 13 -18.12 3.87 7.84
CA ASN A 13 -18.22 5.29 8.17
C ASN A 13 -16.86 5.91 8.52
N ASN A 14 -15.89 5.11 8.99
CA ASN A 14 -14.60 5.63 9.43
C ASN A 14 -13.44 5.46 8.43
N GLY A 15 -13.76 5.17 7.17
CA GLY A 15 -12.80 5.16 6.06
C GLY A 15 -12.09 3.82 5.87
N PRO A 16 -12.81 2.72 5.57
CA PRO A 16 -12.21 1.40 5.48
C PRO A 16 -11.20 1.32 4.35
N LEU A 17 -10.26 0.38 4.48
CA LEU A 17 -9.41 -0.02 3.36
C LEU A 17 -10.26 -0.79 2.35
N CYS A 18 -10.22 -0.40 1.09
CA CYS A 18 -10.91 -1.08 -0.01
C CYS A 18 -9.89 -1.82 -0.88
N ILE A 19 -10.26 -3.00 -1.38
CA ILE A 19 -9.39 -3.84 -2.20
C ILE A 19 -10.11 -4.34 -3.45
N MET A 20 -9.45 -4.31 -4.60
CA MET A 20 -9.95 -4.95 -5.82
C MET A 20 -9.49 -6.41 -5.85
N ALA A 21 -10.42 -7.34 -5.60
CA ALA A 21 -10.10 -8.76 -5.54
C ALA A 21 -9.52 -9.27 -6.87
N GLY A 22 -8.47 -10.10 -6.79
CA GLY A 22 -7.84 -10.71 -7.96
C GLY A 22 -6.89 -9.82 -8.76
N SER A 23 -6.86 -8.50 -8.52
CA SER A 23 -6.03 -7.58 -9.33
C SER A 23 -4.52 -7.85 -9.21
N HIS A 24 -4.06 -8.50 -8.14
CA HIS A 24 -2.67 -8.93 -7.95
C HIS A 24 -2.17 -9.92 -9.02
N LYS A 25 -3.09 -10.56 -9.76
CA LYS A 25 -2.76 -11.46 -10.88
C LYS A 25 -2.54 -10.70 -12.20
N GLY A 26 -2.97 -9.44 -12.26
CA GLY A 26 -2.80 -8.57 -13.42
C GLY A 26 -1.43 -7.88 -13.46
N PRO A 27 -1.28 -6.80 -14.25
CA PRO A 27 -0.03 -6.05 -14.31
C PRO A 27 0.27 -5.33 -12.99
N ILE A 28 1.48 -4.80 -12.86
CA ILE A 28 1.78 -3.78 -11.85
C ILE A 28 1.41 -2.43 -12.45
N PHE A 29 0.48 -1.73 -11.80
CA PHE A 29 -0.02 -0.44 -12.26
C PHE A 29 0.98 0.69 -11.97
N ASP A 30 0.96 1.72 -12.83
CA ASP A 30 1.86 2.86 -12.73
C ASP A 30 1.46 3.79 -11.58
N HIS A 31 2.41 4.08 -10.68
CA HIS A 31 2.23 4.94 -9.51
C HIS A 31 2.87 6.32 -9.70
N HIS A 32 3.20 6.67 -10.94
CA HIS A 32 3.81 7.95 -11.30
C HIS A 32 2.78 8.94 -11.84
N ALA A 33 2.99 10.21 -11.54
CA ALA A 33 2.29 11.35 -12.12
C ALA A 33 3.33 12.43 -12.44
N ASP A 34 3.16 13.11 -13.58
CA ASP A 34 4.06 14.19 -14.02
C ASP A 34 5.56 13.81 -14.01
N GLY A 35 5.86 12.53 -14.34
CA GLY A 35 7.22 12.02 -14.47
C GLY A 35 7.91 11.58 -13.18
N ALA A 36 7.23 11.60 -12.03
CA ALA A 36 7.78 11.18 -10.74
C ALA A 36 6.81 10.27 -9.97
N PHE A 37 7.34 9.46 -9.04
CA PHE A 37 6.52 8.61 -8.18
C PHE A 37 5.61 9.46 -7.28
N CYS A 38 4.31 9.14 -7.22
CA CYS A 38 3.35 9.85 -6.36
C CYS A 38 2.60 8.90 -5.40
N GLY A 39 2.70 7.59 -5.61
CA GLY A 39 2.07 6.59 -4.74
C GLY A 39 0.56 6.50 -4.90
N ALA A 40 0.01 6.87 -6.06
CA ALA A 40 -1.39 6.68 -6.41
C ALA A 40 -1.57 6.26 -7.87
N LEU A 41 -2.76 5.77 -8.19
CA LEU A 41 -3.12 5.22 -9.50
C LEU A 41 -4.18 6.10 -10.18
N ASP A 42 -4.04 6.35 -11.48
CA ASP A 42 -5.16 6.83 -12.31
C ASP A 42 -6.05 5.63 -12.68
N LEU A 43 -7.19 5.50 -12.01
CA LEU A 43 -8.12 4.40 -12.25
C LEU A 43 -8.70 4.42 -13.67
N ASN A 44 -8.93 5.59 -14.27
CA ASN A 44 -9.51 5.69 -15.61
C ASN A 44 -8.50 5.25 -16.67
N ALA A 45 -7.25 5.71 -16.56
CA ALA A 45 -6.17 5.31 -17.47
C ALA A 45 -5.96 3.79 -17.44
N ASN A 46 -6.16 3.17 -16.27
CA ASN A 46 -6.01 1.74 -16.06
C ASN A 46 -7.31 0.94 -16.24
N LYS A 47 -8.43 1.59 -16.60
CA LYS A 47 -9.77 0.99 -16.74
C LYS A 47 -10.21 0.18 -15.50
N LEU A 48 -9.85 0.68 -14.32
CA LEU A 48 -10.18 0.09 -13.03
C LEU A 48 -11.49 0.69 -12.53
N ASP A 49 -12.51 -0.15 -12.38
CA ASP A 49 -13.79 0.24 -11.80
C ASP A 49 -13.74 0.09 -10.28
N PHE A 50 -13.63 1.21 -9.57
CA PHE A 50 -13.57 1.21 -8.12
C PHE A 50 -14.85 0.68 -7.47
N SER A 51 -16.01 0.69 -8.14
CA SER A 51 -17.24 0.13 -7.58
C SER A 51 -17.12 -1.38 -7.32
N GLN A 52 -16.14 -2.05 -7.95
CA GLN A 52 -15.80 -3.45 -7.71
C GLN A 52 -14.85 -3.65 -6.51
N ALA A 53 -14.38 -2.58 -5.88
CA ALA A 53 -13.53 -2.68 -4.70
C ALA A 53 -14.37 -3.10 -3.48
N VAL A 54 -13.86 -4.07 -2.74
CA VAL A 54 -14.50 -4.60 -1.53
C VAL A 54 -13.95 -3.87 -0.31
N PRO A 55 -14.79 -3.24 0.53
CA PRO A 55 -14.34 -2.66 1.79
C PRO A 55 -13.98 -3.79 2.76
N LEU A 56 -12.80 -3.67 3.36
CA LEU A 56 -12.35 -4.50 4.45
C LEU A 56 -12.81 -3.84 5.76
N MET A 57 -13.60 -4.56 6.54
CA MET A 57 -14.19 -4.09 7.80
C MET A 57 -13.96 -5.16 8.86
N GLY A 58 -13.93 -4.75 10.13
CA GLY A 58 -13.64 -5.63 11.25
C GLY A 58 -13.59 -4.86 12.57
N GLN A 59 -13.40 -5.59 13.65
CA GLN A 59 -13.27 -5.04 15.00
C GLN A 59 -11.79 -4.86 15.38
N ALA A 60 -11.53 -4.06 16.42
CA ALA A 60 -10.19 -3.97 17.00
C ALA A 60 -9.66 -5.38 17.36
N GLY A 61 -8.45 -5.69 16.92
CA GLY A 61 -7.82 -7.01 17.05
C GLY A 61 -7.96 -7.91 15.82
N ASP A 62 -8.88 -7.61 14.90
CA ASP A 62 -8.99 -8.36 13.65
C ASP A 62 -7.78 -8.12 12.74
N MET A 63 -7.50 -9.11 11.91
CA MET A 63 -6.36 -9.11 10.99
C MET A 63 -6.84 -9.18 9.53
N LEU A 64 -6.31 -8.29 8.72
CA LEU A 64 -6.47 -8.26 7.27
C LEU A 64 -5.21 -8.80 6.61
N ILE A 65 -5.35 -9.78 5.72
CA ILE A 65 -4.23 -10.32 4.94
C ILE A 65 -4.57 -10.21 3.46
N PHE A 66 -3.72 -9.53 2.69
CA PHE A 66 -3.88 -9.45 1.25
C PHE A 66 -2.55 -9.35 0.51
N HIS A 67 -2.57 -9.70 -0.77
CA HIS A 67 -1.38 -9.62 -1.61
C HIS A 67 -1.00 -8.14 -1.85
N SER A 68 0.27 -7.76 -1.68
CA SER A 68 0.72 -6.35 -1.78
C SER A 68 0.50 -5.71 -3.17
N ARG A 69 0.43 -6.54 -4.22
CA ARG A 69 0.03 -6.14 -5.59
C ARG A 69 -1.48 -5.97 -5.82
N CYS A 70 -2.33 -6.28 -4.85
CA CYS A 70 -3.75 -5.95 -5.01
C CYS A 70 -3.89 -4.43 -5.09
N VAL A 71 -4.76 -3.94 -5.98
CA VAL A 71 -5.13 -2.52 -6.03
C VAL A 71 -5.93 -2.26 -4.77
N HIS A 72 -5.50 -1.27 -3.99
CA HIS A 72 -6.11 -0.93 -2.72
C HIS A 72 -6.02 0.57 -2.47
N GLY A 73 -6.93 1.07 -1.64
CA GLY A 73 -6.98 2.47 -1.22
C GLY A 73 -7.99 2.60 -0.09
N SER A 74 -7.86 3.62 0.77
CA SER A 74 -8.86 3.87 1.83
C SER A 74 -9.80 4.98 1.39
N THR A 75 -11.08 4.83 1.71
CA THR A 75 -12.01 5.96 1.60
C THR A 75 -11.70 6.99 2.70
N GLY A 76 -12.23 8.21 2.54
CA GLY A 76 -12.13 9.23 3.59
C GLY A 76 -12.90 8.83 4.85
N ASN A 77 -12.33 9.11 6.03
CA ASN A 77 -13.02 8.94 7.31
C ASN A 77 -14.07 10.07 7.46
N GLN A 78 -15.35 9.70 7.53
CA GLN A 78 -16.48 10.63 7.67
C GLN A 78 -17.07 10.61 9.09
N SER A 79 -16.39 9.95 10.03
CA SER A 79 -16.82 9.81 11.42
C SER A 79 -15.97 10.68 12.35
N ASN A 80 -16.35 10.71 13.63
CA ASN A 80 -15.56 11.31 14.71
C ASN A 80 -14.62 10.30 15.41
N ARG A 81 -14.50 9.07 14.90
CA ARG A 81 -13.66 8.02 15.49
C ARG A 81 -12.35 7.90 14.74
N GLN A 82 -11.29 7.56 15.46
CA GLN A 82 -10.04 7.15 14.82
C GLN A 82 -10.21 5.79 14.14
N ARG A 83 -9.33 5.55 13.16
CA ARG A 83 -9.21 4.28 12.45
C ARG A 83 -7.73 3.99 12.21
N ARG A 84 -7.07 3.50 13.25
CA ARG A 84 -5.64 3.17 13.22
C ARG A 84 -5.44 1.73 12.78
N LEU A 85 -4.44 1.54 11.93
CA LEU A 85 -3.99 0.23 11.46
C LEU A 85 -2.49 0.11 11.67
N LEU A 86 -2.04 -1.01 12.21
CA LEU A 86 -0.65 -1.43 12.13
C LEU A 86 -0.48 -2.26 10.87
N ILE A 87 0.42 -1.85 9.98
CA ILE A 87 0.67 -2.55 8.71
C ILE A 87 2.08 -3.13 8.71
N TRP A 88 2.17 -4.43 8.50
CA TRP A 88 3.41 -5.14 8.24
C TRP A 88 3.44 -5.66 6.81
N GLU A 89 4.56 -5.42 6.13
CA GLU A 89 4.85 -6.01 4.83
C GLU A 89 5.77 -7.21 5.04
N MET A 90 5.31 -8.37 4.60
CA MET A 90 6.03 -9.63 4.75
C MET A 90 6.36 -10.20 3.38
N THR A 91 7.59 -10.66 3.20
CA THR A 91 8.05 -11.27 1.95
C THR A 91 8.63 -12.66 2.25
N ALA A 92 8.82 -13.47 1.22
CA ALA A 92 9.57 -14.71 1.39
C ALA A 92 11.04 -14.36 1.65
N ALA A 93 11.75 -15.16 2.46
CA ALA A 93 13.17 -14.89 2.81
C ALA A 93 14.10 -14.86 1.59
N ASP A 94 13.68 -15.47 0.48
CA ASP A 94 14.38 -15.47 -0.82
C ASP A 94 13.98 -14.29 -1.74
N ALA A 95 13.07 -13.40 -1.32
CA ALA A 95 12.64 -12.22 -2.06
C ALA A 95 13.48 -10.99 -1.68
N TRP A 96 14.71 -10.96 -2.21
CA TRP A 96 15.69 -9.92 -1.88
C TRP A 96 15.30 -8.53 -2.40
N PRO A 97 15.61 -7.44 -1.66
CA PRO A 97 15.35 -6.07 -2.10
C PRO A 97 16.15 -5.68 -3.34
N LEU A 98 15.48 -5.16 -4.37
CA LEU A 98 16.13 -4.71 -5.61
C LEU A 98 16.96 -3.44 -5.43
N ALA A 99 16.61 -2.60 -4.44
CA ALA A 99 17.33 -1.37 -4.13
C ALA A 99 18.49 -1.57 -3.13
N GLY A 100 18.88 -2.82 -2.86
CA GLY A 100 19.92 -3.17 -1.89
C GLY A 100 19.43 -3.19 -0.44
N LEU A 101 20.33 -3.61 0.46
CA LEU A 101 20.05 -3.76 1.89
C LEU A 101 20.41 -2.45 2.61
N ARG A 102 19.40 -1.58 2.82
CA ARG A 102 19.59 -0.24 3.41
C ARG A 102 20.40 -0.27 4.71
N ASP A 103 20.09 -1.21 5.59
CA ASP A 103 20.62 -1.30 6.95
C ASP A 103 21.67 -2.43 7.09
N GLY A 104 22.16 -2.97 5.96
CA GLY A 104 23.18 -4.02 5.92
C GLY A 104 22.63 -5.46 5.98
N TYR A 105 23.54 -6.43 5.85
CA TYR A 105 23.20 -7.86 5.78
C TYR A 105 22.70 -8.42 7.12
N ASP A 106 23.38 -8.11 8.21
CA ASP A 106 23.02 -8.66 9.53
C ASP A 106 21.62 -8.20 9.95
N GLU A 107 21.28 -6.94 9.71
CA GLU A 107 19.93 -6.43 9.99
C GLU A 107 18.88 -7.11 9.09
N PHE A 108 19.17 -7.29 7.80
CA PHE A 108 18.30 -8.05 6.90
C PHE A 108 18.03 -9.48 7.40
N GLN A 109 19.05 -10.17 7.94
CA GLN A 109 18.87 -11.49 8.55
C GLN A 109 18.02 -11.45 9.84
N ARG A 110 18.11 -10.39 10.64
CA ARG A 110 17.31 -10.23 11.87
C ARG A 110 15.82 -10.08 11.59
N TRP A 111 15.43 -9.61 10.41
CA TRP A 111 14.03 -9.51 9.99
C TRP A 111 13.41 -10.87 9.60
N VAL A 112 14.18 -11.96 9.54
CA VAL A 112 13.65 -13.30 9.28
C VAL A 112 12.85 -13.79 10.49
N ILE A 113 11.53 -13.75 10.37
CA ILE A 113 10.59 -14.16 11.43
C ILE A 113 10.35 -15.69 11.48
N ARG A 114 10.59 -16.41 10.38
CA ARG A 114 10.37 -17.86 10.26
C ARG A 114 11.25 -18.46 9.18
N GLY A 115 11.87 -19.60 9.50
CA GLY A 115 12.79 -20.30 8.60
C GLY A 115 14.19 -19.71 8.65
N GLU A 116 14.93 -19.86 7.56
CA GLU A 116 16.31 -19.38 7.44
C GLU A 116 16.42 -18.41 6.27
N GLY A 117 17.24 -17.37 6.43
CA GLY A 117 17.65 -16.53 5.32
C GLY A 117 18.62 -17.27 4.42
N GLY A 118 18.75 -16.83 3.16
CA GLY A 118 19.66 -17.44 2.20
C GLY A 118 20.26 -16.42 1.26
N LEU A 119 21.47 -16.70 0.77
CA LEU A 119 22.24 -15.81 -0.12
C LEU A 119 21.81 -15.88 -1.59
N VAL A 120 20.93 -16.84 -1.93
CA VAL A 120 20.47 -17.05 -3.30
C VAL A 120 19.06 -16.45 -3.42
N PRO A 121 18.90 -15.30 -4.08
CA PRO A 121 17.58 -14.71 -4.29
C PRO A 121 16.78 -15.55 -5.29
N ARG A 122 15.48 -15.66 -5.05
CA ARG A 122 14.56 -16.20 -6.05
C ARG A 122 14.27 -15.13 -7.09
N ILE A 123 14.69 -15.39 -8.32
CA ILE A 123 14.38 -14.54 -9.47
C ILE A 123 13.14 -15.07 -10.19
N ARG A 124 12.23 -14.17 -10.52
CA ARG A 124 11.07 -14.44 -11.38
C ARG A 124 10.91 -13.29 -12.36
N ASP A 125 10.38 -13.60 -13.54
CA ASP A 125 9.91 -12.57 -14.45
C ASP A 125 8.64 -11.93 -13.86
N VAL A 126 8.83 -10.77 -13.23
CA VAL A 126 7.77 -9.97 -12.61
C VAL A 126 7.85 -8.56 -13.17
N PRO A 127 6.71 -7.91 -13.51
CA PRO A 127 6.70 -6.61 -14.18
C PRO A 127 6.99 -5.46 -13.20
N VAL A 128 8.18 -5.47 -12.57
CA VAL A 128 8.55 -4.50 -11.54
C VAL A 128 8.79 -3.13 -12.16
N ARG A 129 8.22 -2.10 -11.52
CA ARG A 129 8.51 -0.68 -11.78
C ARG A 129 9.16 -0.07 -10.56
N MET A 130 10.33 0.52 -10.73
CA MET A 130 11.04 1.20 -9.62
C MET A 130 10.40 2.57 -9.34
N PRO A 131 10.40 3.05 -8.08
CA PRO A 131 9.75 4.30 -7.69
C PRO A 131 10.61 5.54 -8.03
N TYR A 132 11.36 5.50 -9.13
CA TYR A 132 12.23 6.58 -9.58
C TYR A 132 11.67 7.25 -10.84
N PRO A 133 11.85 8.57 -11.02
CA PRO A 133 12.29 9.55 -10.01
C PRO A 133 11.41 9.51 -8.75
N LEU A 134 12.04 9.75 -7.59
CA LEU A 134 11.33 9.75 -6.32
C LEU A 134 10.28 10.87 -6.30
N ALA A 135 9.35 10.79 -5.33
CA ALA A 135 8.35 11.82 -5.14
C ALA A 135 8.99 13.21 -4.99
N VAL A 136 8.41 14.19 -5.70
CA VAL A 136 8.89 15.58 -5.75
C VAL A 136 8.74 16.27 -4.40
N HIS A 137 7.68 15.92 -3.67
CA HIS A 137 7.46 16.37 -2.31
C HIS A 137 8.03 15.33 -1.34
N GLY A 138 8.68 15.80 -0.26
CA GLY A 138 9.05 14.95 0.87
C GLY A 138 7.95 15.02 1.92
N GLY A 139 7.58 13.88 2.52
CA GLY A 139 6.59 13.86 3.60
C GLY A 139 5.63 12.67 3.52
N SER A 140 4.39 12.91 3.91
CA SER A 140 3.31 11.92 3.94
C SER A 140 2.89 11.48 2.53
N ILE A 141 2.27 10.28 2.45
CA ILE A 141 1.66 9.77 1.21
C ILE A 141 0.68 10.81 0.62
N TYR A 142 -0.11 11.47 1.47
CA TYR A 142 -1.08 12.47 1.03
C TYR A 142 -0.44 13.69 0.39
N GLU A 143 0.75 14.10 0.84
CA GLU A 143 1.50 15.21 0.24
C GLU A 143 2.01 14.83 -1.15
N ASN A 144 2.51 13.61 -1.32
CA ASN A 144 2.99 13.12 -2.61
C ASN A 144 1.84 12.96 -3.62
N GLN A 145 0.65 12.59 -3.14
CA GLN A 145 -0.55 12.48 -3.96
C GLN A 145 -1.18 13.83 -4.34
N ARG A 146 -0.70 14.97 -3.82
CA ARG A 146 -1.19 16.30 -4.24
C ARG A 146 -0.89 16.61 -5.70
N GLY A 147 0.19 16.06 -6.25
CA GLY A 147 0.56 16.22 -7.66
C GLY A 147 -0.35 15.46 -8.64
N MET A 148 -1.29 14.66 -8.16
CA MET A 148 -2.24 13.99 -9.05
C MET A 148 -3.32 14.95 -9.55
N HIS A 149 -3.49 15.03 -10.87
CA HIS A 149 -4.58 15.78 -11.52
C HIS A 149 -5.99 15.25 -11.18
N LYS A 150 -6.10 14.00 -10.69
CA LYS A 150 -7.38 13.37 -10.31
C LYS A 150 -7.25 12.61 -9.00
N LYS A 151 -7.78 13.16 -7.90
CA LYS A 151 -7.94 12.43 -6.64
C LYS A 151 -9.23 11.61 -6.67
N TYR A 152 -9.18 10.36 -6.25
CA TYR A 152 -10.36 9.51 -6.23
C TYR A 152 -11.15 9.64 -4.92
N PHE A 153 -10.49 9.99 -3.81
CA PHE A 153 -11.13 10.28 -2.54
C PHE A 153 -10.93 11.74 -2.16
N GLU A 154 -12.00 12.39 -1.74
CA GLU A 154 -11.92 13.70 -1.10
C GLU A 154 -11.38 13.53 0.33
N HIS A 155 -10.26 14.19 0.62
CA HIS A 155 -9.78 14.35 1.99
C HIS A 155 -10.24 15.72 2.47
N ASN A 156 -11.35 15.77 3.21
CA ASN A 156 -11.69 16.94 4.00
C ASN A 156 -10.66 17.06 5.12
N VAL A 157 -9.62 17.84 4.88
CA VAL A 157 -8.75 18.32 5.95
C VAL A 157 -9.58 19.30 6.74
N ALA A 158 -10.26 18.83 7.77
CA ALA A 158 -10.85 19.73 8.76
C ALA A 158 -9.69 20.58 9.31
N ALA A 159 -9.73 21.88 9.05
CA ALA A 159 -8.82 22.83 9.67
C ALA A 159 -8.97 22.67 11.19
N VAL A 160 -7.90 22.24 11.84
CA VAL A 160 -7.80 22.32 13.29
C VAL A 160 -7.63 23.80 13.59
N ASN A 161 -8.73 24.45 14.01
CA ASN A 161 -8.69 25.75 14.66
C ASN A 161 -8.31 25.59 16.13
#